data_AF-A0A3E0QY74-F1
#
_entry.id   AF-A0A3E0QY74-F1
#
_cell.length_a   1.000
_cell.length_b   1.000
_cell.length_c   1.000
_cell.angle_alpha   90.00
_cell.angle_beta   90.00
_cell.angle_gamma   90.00
#
_symmetry.space_group_name_H-M   'P 1'
#
loop_
_entity.id
_entity.type
_entity.pdbx_description
1 polymer ?
#
loop_
_entity_poly.entity_id
_entity_poly.type
_entity_poly.pdbx_seq_one_letter_code
_entity_poly.pdbx_strand_id
1 'polypeptide(L)'
;MASVNQVVAQYKTLDKSETLAEMQRFASGKRVLYMAAHPDDENTRLIAWLSNALDAETTYLSLTRGSGGQNLIGDELGADLGVIREHELRAARSVDGGNQRFTDALDFGYSKSVDEVWTKWDHDDLQLQAVRTIRELKPDFII
;
A
#
# COMPACT_ATOMS: atom_id res chain seq x y z
N MET A 1 -3.79 39.03 8.14
CA MET A 1 -4.12 37.93 9.06
C MET A 1 -4.04 36.64 8.27
N ALA A 2 -3.02 35.82 8.48
CA ALA A 2 -2.87 34.55 7.78
C ALA A 2 -3.72 33.48 8.49
N SER A 3 -4.66 32.90 7.77
CA SER A 3 -5.46 31.76 8.20
C SER A 3 -4.54 30.55 8.40
N VAL A 4 -4.37 30.12 9.64
CA VAL A 4 -3.72 28.84 9.95
C VAL A 4 -4.73 27.75 9.59
N ASN A 5 -4.53 27.07 8.46
CA ASN A 5 -5.24 25.83 8.16
C ASN A 5 -4.81 24.79 9.20
N GLN A 6 -5.63 24.60 10.24
CA GLN A 6 -5.47 23.46 11.13
C GLN A 6 -5.78 22.20 10.33
N VAL A 7 -4.73 21.44 9.99
CA VAL A 7 -4.87 20.05 9.56
C VAL A 7 -5.31 19.26 10.79
N VAL A 8 -6.62 19.19 11.01
CA VAL A 8 -7.18 18.23 11.96
C VAL A 8 -7.04 16.87 11.30
N ALA A 9 -6.21 16.00 11.88
CA ALA A 9 -6.24 14.59 11.51
C ALA A 9 -7.68 14.09 11.71
N GLN A 10 -8.40 13.81 10.63
CA GLN A 10 -9.75 13.27 10.68
C GLN A 10 -9.66 11.84 11.19
N TYR A 11 -9.63 11.67 12.51
CA TYR A 11 -9.88 10.37 13.12
C TYR A 11 -11.36 10.05 12.91
N LYS A 12 -11.65 9.10 12.01
CA LYS A 12 -12.98 8.52 11.87
C LYS A 12 -13.27 7.73 13.15
N THR A 13 -14.32 8.12 13.88
CA THR A 13 -14.83 7.32 14.99
C THR A 13 -15.44 6.03 14.43
N LEU A 14 -14.92 4.89 14.86
CA LEU A 14 -15.46 3.58 14.48
C LEU A 14 -16.76 3.29 15.23
N ASP A 15 -17.70 2.65 14.55
CA ASP A 15 -18.89 2.11 15.22
C ASP A 15 -18.55 0.85 16.03
N LYS A 16 -19.54 0.28 16.73
CA LYS A 16 -19.35 -0.89 17.59
C LYS A 16 -18.94 -2.13 16.79
N SER A 17 -19.50 -2.30 15.59
CA SER A 17 -19.24 -3.44 14.72
C SER A 17 -17.85 -3.34 14.10
N GLU A 18 -17.48 -2.16 13.60
CA GLU A 18 -16.14 -1.86 13.10
C GLU A 18 -15.09 -2.07 14.19
N THR A 19 -15.33 -1.55 15.40
CA THR A 19 -14.41 -1.75 16.55
C THR A 19 -14.25 -3.23 16.89
N LEU A 20 -15.35 -4.00 16.92
CA LEU A 20 -15.30 -5.43 17.19
C LEU A 20 -14.49 -6.18 16.12
N ALA A 21 -14.69 -5.86 14.84
CA ALA A 21 -13.93 -6.46 13.74
C ALA A 21 -12.43 -6.18 13.86
N GLU A 22 -12.03 -4.93 14.17
CA GLU A 22 -10.61 -4.60 14.41
C GLU A 22 -10.04 -5.35 15.62
N MET A 23 -10.82 -5.49 16.71
CA MET A 23 -10.40 -6.28 17.88
C MET A 23 -10.25 -7.77 17.55
N GLN A 24 -11.14 -8.34 16.73
CA GLN A 24 -11.06 -9.73 16.28
C GLN A 24 -9.83 -9.95 15.40
N ARG A 25 -9.57 -9.03 14.45
CA ARG A 25 -8.37 -9.05 13.62
C ARG A 25 -7.09 -9.01 14.44
N PHE A 26 -7.01 -8.08 15.38
CA PHE A 26 -5.87 -7.99 16.30
C PHE A 26 -5.70 -9.27 17.15
N ALA A 27 -6.79 -9.80 17.69
CA ALA A 27 -6.75 -11.01 18.51
C ALA A 27 -6.39 -12.28 17.72
N SER A 28 -6.60 -12.31 16.41
CA SER A 28 -6.29 -13.47 15.57
C SER A 28 -4.79 -13.75 15.49
N GLY A 29 -3.96 -12.69 15.55
CA GLY A 29 -2.50 -12.76 15.43
C GLY A 29 -1.98 -13.13 14.04
N LYS A 30 -2.86 -13.41 13.06
CA LYS A 30 -2.48 -13.81 11.70
C LYS A 30 -2.01 -12.57 10.94
N ARG A 31 -0.81 -12.63 10.35
CA ARG A 31 -0.23 -11.50 9.61
C ARG A 31 0.20 -11.93 8.22
N VAL A 32 -0.27 -11.20 7.21
CA VAL A 32 0.08 -11.45 5.80
C VAL A 32 0.67 -10.19 5.21
N LEU A 33 1.77 -10.35 4.50
CA LEU A 33 2.37 -9.30 3.68
C LEU A 33 2.21 -9.68 2.21
N TYR A 34 1.37 -8.96 1.48
CA TYR A 34 1.30 -9.06 0.02
C TYR A 34 2.29 -8.05 -0.56
N MET A 35 3.19 -8.47 -1.45
CA MET A 35 4.17 -7.59 -2.09
C MET A 35 4.03 -7.63 -3.61
N ALA A 36 4.00 -6.46 -4.25
CA ALA A 36 4.07 -6.37 -5.71
C ALA A 36 4.70 -5.05 -6.15
N ALA A 37 4.91 -4.89 -7.46
CA ALA A 37 5.70 -3.77 -7.97
C ALA A 37 4.91 -2.45 -8.02
N HIS A 38 3.66 -2.49 -8.48
CA HIS A 38 2.87 -1.29 -8.77
C HIS A 38 1.48 -1.35 -8.14
N PRO A 39 0.89 -0.19 -7.81
CA PRO A 39 -0.53 -0.11 -7.51
C PRO A 39 -1.34 -0.72 -8.65
N ASP A 40 -2.24 -1.68 -8.35
CA ASP A 40 -3.01 -2.53 -9.28
C ASP A 40 -2.48 -3.94 -9.57
N ASP A 41 -1.26 -4.28 -9.13
CA ASP A 41 -0.75 -5.65 -9.20
C ASP A 41 -1.43 -6.59 -8.18
N GLU A 42 -2.12 -6.04 -7.17
CA GLU A 42 -2.69 -6.85 -6.09
C GLU A 42 -4.02 -7.49 -6.46
N ASN A 43 -4.26 -8.71 -5.98
CA ASN A 43 -5.60 -9.29 -5.99
C ASN A 43 -6.42 -8.73 -4.82
N THR A 44 -7.18 -7.66 -5.08
CA THR A 44 -8.04 -7.01 -4.06
C THR A 44 -9.01 -7.99 -3.38
N ARG A 45 -9.51 -9.00 -4.10
CA ARG A 45 -10.42 -10.00 -3.50
C ARG A 45 -9.71 -10.87 -2.49
N LEU A 46 -8.43 -11.19 -2.72
CA LEU A 46 -7.62 -11.94 -1.78
C LEU A 46 -7.37 -11.12 -0.50
N ILE A 47 -7.03 -9.85 -0.64
CA ILE A 47 -6.86 -8.93 0.50
C ILE A 47 -8.15 -8.84 1.33
N ALA A 48 -9.29 -8.65 0.67
CA ALA A 48 -10.59 -8.59 1.34
C ALA A 48 -10.92 -9.88 2.09
N TRP A 49 -10.65 -11.04 1.47
CA TRP A 49 -10.90 -12.33 2.09
C TRP A 49 -9.99 -12.58 3.29
N LEU A 50 -8.69 -12.32 3.16
CA LEU A 50 -7.75 -12.44 4.28
C LEU A 50 -8.13 -11.51 5.45
N SER A 51 -8.45 -10.25 5.15
CA SER A 51 -8.68 -9.22 6.18
C SER A 51 -10.04 -9.34 6.88
N ASN A 52 -11.10 -9.68 6.14
CA ASN A 52 -12.47 -9.62 6.65
C ASN A 52 -13.11 -11.00 6.88
N ALA A 53 -12.66 -12.04 6.18
CA ALA A 53 -13.19 -13.39 6.38
C ALA A 53 -12.28 -14.25 7.27
N LEU A 54 -10.97 -13.99 7.26
CA LEU A 54 -10.00 -14.72 8.07
C LEU A 54 -9.42 -13.91 9.23
N ASP A 55 -9.83 -12.66 9.39
CA ASP A 55 -9.35 -11.75 10.43
C ASP A 55 -7.81 -11.62 10.43
N ALA A 56 -7.17 -11.72 9.27
CA ALA A 56 -5.73 -11.55 9.16
C ALA A 56 -5.34 -10.08 8.97
N GLU A 57 -4.36 -9.62 9.72
CA GLU A 57 -3.72 -8.33 9.46
C GLU A 57 -2.95 -8.40 8.14
N THR A 58 -3.58 -7.92 7.08
CA THR A 58 -3.06 -8.02 5.71
C THR A 58 -2.52 -6.67 5.28
N THR A 59 -1.22 -6.59 5.01
CA THR A 59 -0.58 -5.39 4.48
C THR A 59 -0.17 -5.61 3.04
N TYR A 60 -0.58 -4.73 2.14
CA TYR A 60 -0.05 -4.65 0.79
C TYR A 60 1.10 -3.65 0.74
N LEU A 61 2.30 -4.14 0.39
CA LEU A 61 3.46 -3.33 0.08
C LEU A 61 3.60 -3.25 -1.44
N SER A 62 3.27 -2.08 -1.99
CA SER A 62 3.64 -1.76 -3.37
C SER A 62 5.06 -1.21 -3.38
N LEU A 63 5.96 -1.74 -4.21
CA LEU A 63 7.33 -1.23 -4.30
C LEU A 63 7.35 0.19 -4.88
N THR A 64 6.37 0.57 -5.67
CA THR A 64 6.32 1.91 -6.27
C THR A 64 5.00 2.59 -5.96
N ARG A 65 4.91 3.89 -6.29
CA ARG A 65 3.66 4.65 -6.19
C ARG A 65 2.86 4.68 -7.50
N GLY A 66 3.28 3.95 -8.55
CA GLY A 66 2.54 3.90 -9.82
C GLY A 66 2.71 5.13 -10.72
N SER A 67 3.79 5.89 -10.56
CA SER A 67 4.06 7.13 -11.30
C SER A 67 4.34 6.95 -12.79
N GLY A 68 4.72 5.74 -13.21
CA GLY A 68 5.03 5.41 -14.60
C GLY A 68 3.83 4.90 -15.40
N GLY A 69 2.65 4.82 -14.76
CA GLY A 69 1.41 4.37 -15.36
C GLY A 69 0.76 5.40 -16.29
N GLN A 70 -0.38 4.99 -16.85
CA GLN A 70 -1.25 5.85 -17.65
C GLN A 70 -2.43 6.33 -16.81
N ASN A 71 -2.83 7.58 -17.01
CA ASN A 71 -4.06 8.13 -16.44
C ASN A 71 -5.16 8.16 -17.51
N LEU A 72 -6.22 7.37 -17.32
CA LEU A 72 -7.32 7.26 -18.28
C LEU A 72 -8.36 8.38 -18.13
N ILE A 73 -8.38 9.06 -16.99
CA ILE A 73 -9.46 9.99 -16.60
C ILE A 73 -8.97 11.42 -16.33
N GLY A 74 -7.69 11.69 -16.56
CA GLY A 74 -7.05 12.97 -16.31
C GLY A 74 -5.70 13.09 -17.02
N ASP A 75 -5.08 14.25 -16.87
CA ASP A 75 -3.83 14.61 -17.56
C ASP A 75 -2.59 14.38 -16.67
N GLU A 76 -2.76 13.99 -15.41
CA GLU A 76 -1.66 13.82 -14.45
C GLU A 76 -0.78 12.63 -14.82
N LEU A 77 0.54 12.83 -14.74
CA LEU A 77 1.57 11.84 -15.03
C LEU A 77 2.70 11.95 -14.00
N GLY A 78 3.57 10.94 -13.92
CA GLY A 78 4.74 10.99 -13.06
C GLY A 78 4.37 11.11 -11.58
N ALA A 79 5.02 12.02 -10.86
CA ALA A 79 4.83 12.18 -9.42
C ALA A 79 3.37 12.53 -9.04
N ASP A 80 2.69 13.36 -9.84
CA ASP A 80 1.30 13.76 -9.58
C ASP A 80 0.37 12.55 -9.68
N LEU A 81 0.57 11.70 -10.70
CA LEU A 81 -0.14 10.43 -10.82
C LEU A 81 0.16 9.50 -9.63
N GLY A 82 1.42 9.44 -9.19
CA GLY A 82 1.81 8.63 -8.04
C GLY A 82 1.10 9.02 -6.75
N VAL A 83 0.87 10.33 -6.53
CA VAL A 83 0.05 10.82 -5.40
C VAL A 83 -1.39 10.34 -5.54
N ILE A 84 -1.98 10.47 -6.72
CA ILE A 84 -3.36 10.01 -6.98
C ILE A 84 -3.48 8.51 -6.68
N ARG A 85 -2.59 7.67 -7.22
CA ARG A 85 -2.67 6.20 -7.04
C ARG A 85 -2.43 5.76 -5.61
N GLU A 86 -1.59 6.47 -4.85
CA GLU A 86 -1.48 6.26 -3.41
C GLU A 86 -2.83 6.47 -2.71
N HIS A 87 -3.53 7.57 -3.04
CA HIS A 87 -4.85 7.85 -2.47
C HIS A 87 -5.90 6.82 -2.92
N GLU A 88 -5.86 6.37 -4.17
CA GLU A 88 -6.72 5.29 -4.68
C GLU A 88 -6.53 4.00 -3.86
N LEU A 89 -5.29 3.56 -3.65
CA LEU A 89 -5.02 2.34 -2.86
C LEU A 89 -5.42 2.51 -1.41
N ARG A 90 -5.13 3.65 -0.77
CA ARG A 90 -5.56 3.91 0.61
C ARG A 90 -7.08 3.90 0.74
N ALA A 91 -7.80 4.44 -0.25
CA ALA A 91 -9.25 4.37 -0.31
C ALA A 91 -9.73 2.92 -0.50
N ALA A 92 -9.11 2.14 -1.40
CA ALA A 92 -9.42 0.73 -1.58
C ALA A 92 -9.23 -0.08 -0.29
N ARG A 93 -8.12 0.16 0.43
CA ARG A 93 -7.81 -0.44 1.73
C ARG A 93 -8.86 -0.14 2.80
N SER A 94 -9.43 1.06 2.79
CA SER A 94 -10.54 1.40 3.71
C SER A 94 -11.82 0.58 3.48
N VAL A 95 -11.95 -0.04 2.29
CA VAL A 95 -13.09 -0.90 1.93
C VAL A 95 -12.75 -2.38 2.12
N ASP A 96 -11.56 -2.81 1.69
CA ASP A 96 -11.16 -4.22 1.78
C ASP A 96 -10.57 -4.62 3.15
N GLY A 97 -10.27 -3.65 4.02
CA GLY A 97 -9.76 -3.89 5.38
C GLY A 97 -8.25 -4.18 5.46
N GLY A 98 -7.53 -4.11 4.34
CA GLY A 98 -6.07 -4.23 4.31
C GLY A 98 -5.36 -2.94 4.72
N ASN A 99 -4.05 -3.03 4.90
CA ASN A 99 -3.17 -1.88 5.13
C ASN A 99 -2.34 -1.58 3.87
N GLN A 100 -1.99 -0.32 3.64
CA GLN A 100 -1.16 0.10 2.50
C GLN A 100 0.22 0.58 2.95
N ARG A 101 1.27 0.07 2.30
CA ARG A 101 2.64 0.58 2.38
C ARG A 101 3.25 0.78 0.99
N PHE A 102 4.29 1.62 0.95
CA PHE A 102 5.08 1.94 -0.22
C PHE A 102 6.56 1.95 0.16
N THR A 103 7.45 1.57 -0.75
CA THR A 103 8.84 2.03 -0.70
C THR A 103 8.96 3.35 -1.47
N ASP A 104 10.17 3.84 -1.71
CA ASP A 104 10.43 5.02 -2.53
C ASP A 104 10.91 4.69 -3.96
N ALA A 105 10.84 3.42 -4.37
CA ALA A 105 11.30 3.04 -5.71
C ALA A 105 10.51 3.79 -6.79
N LEU A 106 11.26 4.34 -7.75
CA LEU A 106 10.69 5.08 -8.86
C LEU A 106 9.98 4.13 -9.82
N ASP A 107 8.69 4.33 -10.04
CA ASP A 107 8.04 3.75 -11.21
C ASP A 107 8.34 4.63 -12.43
N PHE A 108 9.13 4.09 -13.35
CA PHE A 108 9.56 4.72 -14.59
C PHE A 108 8.87 4.11 -15.82
N GLY A 109 7.80 3.33 -15.61
CA GLY A 109 7.05 2.65 -16.65
C GLY A 109 7.69 1.33 -17.07
N TYR A 110 7.29 0.84 -18.25
CA TYR A 110 7.67 -0.47 -18.75
C TYR A 110 9.19 -0.58 -19.00
N SER A 111 9.86 -1.46 -18.26
CA SER A 111 11.27 -1.85 -18.51
C SER A 111 11.35 -3.05 -19.45
N LYS A 112 12.37 -3.08 -20.32
CA LYS A 112 12.60 -4.23 -21.23
C LYS A 112 13.63 -5.23 -20.70
N SER A 113 14.42 -4.85 -19.70
CA SER A 113 15.41 -5.72 -19.07
C SER A 113 15.59 -5.38 -17.60
N VAL A 114 16.09 -6.36 -16.84
CA VAL A 114 16.43 -6.16 -15.43
C VAL A 114 17.59 -5.17 -15.26
N ASP A 115 18.53 -5.13 -16.22
CA ASP A 115 19.65 -4.19 -16.21
C ASP A 115 19.16 -2.74 -16.24
N GLU A 116 18.10 -2.47 -17.01
CA GLU A 116 17.46 -1.14 -17.05
C GLU A 116 16.90 -0.76 -15.68
N VAL A 117 16.22 -1.70 -14.99
CA VAL A 117 15.70 -1.50 -13.63
C VAL A 117 16.82 -1.10 -12.68
N TRP A 118 17.98 -1.78 -12.72
CA TRP A 118 19.10 -1.47 -11.84
C TRP A 118 19.81 -0.15 -12.16
N THR A 119 19.55 0.48 -13.31
CA THR A 119 19.98 1.88 -13.54
C THR A 119 19.07 2.91 -12.88
N LYS A 120 17.87 2.51 -12.46
CA LYS A 120 16.83 3.39 -11.90
C LYS A 120 16.59 3.14 -10.43
N TRP A 121 16.64 1.89 -10.00
CA TRP A 121 16.46 1.47 -8.63
C TRP A 121 17.81 1.26 -7.96
N ASP A 122 18.00 1.91 -6.82
CA ASP A 122 19.05 1.52 -5.90
C ASP A 122 18.68 0.18 -5.28
N HIS A 123 19.36 -0.88 -5.71
CA HIS A 123 19.09 -2.25 -5.28
C HIS A 123 19.21 -2.41 -3.77
N ASP A 124 20.26 -1.84 -3.17
CA ASP A 124 20.55 -2.04 -1.75
C ASP A 124 19.56 -1.27 -0.87
N ASP A 125 19.20 -0.06 -1.29
CA ASP A 125 18.21 0.73 -0.57
C ASP A 125 16.79 0.13 -0.67
N LEU A 126 16.37 -0.32 -1.86
CA LEU A 126 15.08 -0.97 -2.03
C LEU A 126 15.00 -2.28 -1.23
N GLN A 127 16.05 -3.09 -1.28
CA GLN A 127 16.14 -4.31 -0.48
C GLN A 127 16.05 -4.00 1.02
N LEU A 128 16.73 -2.94 1.48
CA LEU A 128 16.68 -2.50 2.87
C LEU A 128 15.26 -2.12 3.30
N GLN A 129 14.51 -1.37 2.49
CA GLN A 129 13.13 -0.97 2.80
C GLN A 129 12.16 -2.16 2.83
N ALA A 130 12.29 -3.10 1.88
CA ALA A 130 11.51 -4.33 1.87
C ALA A 130 11.79 -5.17 3.13
N VAL A 131 13.08 -5.39 3.46
CA VAL A 131 13.49 -6.14 4.65
C VAL A 131 13.05 -5.44 5.95
N ARG A 132 13.11 -4.10 6.02
CA ARG A 132 12.58 -3.33 7.15
C ARG A 132 11.08 -3.57 7.33
N THR A 133 10.30 -3.51 6.25
CA THR A 133 8.86 -3.79 6.30
C THR A 133 8.56 -5.20 6.81
N ILE A 134 9.31 -6.21 6.33
CA ILE A 134 9.19 -7.60 6.82
C ILE A 134 9.52 -7.69 8.32
N ARG A 135 10.58 -7.02 8.79
CA ARG A 135 10.99 -7.04 10.20
C ARG A 135 10.02 -6.33 11.13
N GLU A 136 9.37 -5.27 10.65
CA GLU A 136 8.37 -4.53 11.39
C GLU A 136 7.06 -5.30 11.51
N LEU A 137 6.56 -5.82 10.39
CA LEU A 137 5.27 -6.53 10.34
C LEU A 137 5.37 -7.97 10.85
N LYS A 138 6.53 -8.61 10.68
CA LYS A 138 6.79 -10.02 11.00
C LYS A 138 5.67 -10.94 10.48
N PRO A 139 5.37 -10.91 9.17
CA PRO A 139 4.27 -11.66 8.60
C PRO A 139 4.51 -13.17 8.73
N ASP A 140 3.42 -13.93 8.89
CA ASP A 140 3.45 -15.39 8.86
C ASP A 140 3.52 -15.92 7.42
N PHE A 141 2.93 -15.18 6.47
CA PHE A 141 2.97 -15.46 5.04
C PHE A 141 3.34 -14.20 4.25
N ILE A 142 4.22 -14.36 3.26
CA ILE A 142 4.51 -13.35 2.25
C ILE A 142 4.00 -13.87 0.91
N ILE A 143 3.21 -13.05 0.21
CA ILE A 143 2.66 -13.31 -1.12
C ILE A 143 3.35 -12.39 -2.10
#